data_AF-A0A0M6WGS9-F1
#
_entry.id   AF-A0A0M6WGS9-F1
#
_cell.length_a   1.000
_cell.length_b   1.000
_cell.length_c   1.000
_cell.angle_alpha   90.00
_cell.angle_beta   90.00
_cell.angle_gamma   90.00
#
_symmetry.space_group_name_H-M   'P 1'
#
loop_
_entity.id
_entity.type
_entity.pdbx_description
1 polymer ?
#
loop_
_entity_poly.entity_id
_entity_poly.type
_entity_poly.pdbx_seq_one_letter_code
_entity_poly.pdbx_strand_id
1 'polypeptide(L)' 'MRTIYAEYNINHDSIDVYTSAGYMLRIDCWKAEKNLKTTYGSECALTSLAVDEPLEYARLYLEGNLQMWVDAEDSLEL' A
#
# COMPACT_ATOMS: atom_id res chain seq x y z
N MET A 1 -6.00 22.54 -10.07
CA MET A 1 -5.92 21.06 -10.03
C MET A 1 -5.79 20.65 -8.59
N ARG A 2 -6.65 19.75 -8.08
CA ARG A 2 -6.43 19.13 -6.77
C ARG A 2 -5.51 17.94 -6.99
N THR A 3 -4.21 18.15 -6.80
CA THR A 3 -3.22 17.09 -6.96
C THR A 3 -3.10 16.33 -5.63
N ILE A 4 -3.17 15.01 -5.72
CA ILE A 4 -2.75 14.08 -4.67
C ILE A 4 -1.55 13.32 -5.19
N TYR A 5 -0.57 13.05 -4.34
CA TYR A 5 0.52 12.14 -4.64
C TYR A 5 0.87 11.34 -3.39
N ALA A 6 1.49 10.19 -3.58
CA ALA A 6 1.93 9.34 -2.50
C ALA A 6 3.36 8.88 -2.74
N GLU A 7 4.09 8.60 -1.67
CA GLU A 7 5.43 8.03 -1.72
C GLU A 7 5.60 6.99 -0.61
N TYR A 8 6.43 5.98 -0.86
CA TYR A 8 6.88 5.08 0.18
C TYR A 8 8.03 5.72 0.97
N ASN A 9 7.87 5.78 2.29
CA ASN A 9 8.85 6.34 3.20
C ASN A 9 9.63 5.21 3.89
N ILE A 10 10.79 4.87 3.35
CA ILE A 10 11.65 3.79 3.86
C ILE A 10 12.09 3.99 5.31
N ASN A 11 12.15 5.24 5.81
CA ASN A 11 12.58 5.51 7.18
C ASN A 11 11.50 5.20 8.22
N HIS A 12 10.24 5.14 7.78
CA HIS A 12 9.08 4.95 8.64
C HIS A 12 8.26 3.72 8.27
N ASP A 13 8.65 3.01 7.21
CA ASP A 13 7.90 1.89 6.62
C ASP A 13 6.42 2.26 6.44
N SER A 14 6.19 3.33 5.69
CA SER A 14 4.87 3.94 5.58
C SER A 14 4.60 4.51 4.20
N ILE A 15 3.32 4.59 3.82
CA ILE A 15 2.88 5.38 2.67
C ILE A 15 2.48 6.77 3.15
N ASP A 16 3.15 7.80 2.60
CA ASP A 16 2.83 9.19 2.85
C ASP A 16 2.02 9.76 1.70
N VAL A 17 0.75 10.07 1.94
CA VAL A 17 -0.16 10.67 0.96
C VAL A 17 -0.27 12.17 1.22
N TYR A 18 0.10 12.97 0.23
CA TYR A 18 0.09 14.42 0.30
C TYR A 18 -1.03 15.01 -0.55
N THR A 19 -1.65 16.05 -0.01
CA THR A 19 -2.68 16.82 -0.71
C THR A 19 -2.14 18.19 -1.08
N SER A 20 -2.63 18.74 -2.20
CA SER A 20 -2.37 20.15 -2.57
C SER A 20 -2.77 21.20 -1.50
N ALA A 21 -3.53 20.82 -0.47
CA ALA A 21 -3.88 21.68 0.66
C ALA A 21 -2.83 21.67 1.79
N GLY A 22 -1.75 20.91 1.66
CA GLY A 22 -0.68 20.81 2.66
C GLY A 22 -0.93 19.79 3.77
N TYR A 23 -2.03 19.04 3.71
CA TYR A 23 -2.25 17.90 4.61
C TYR A 23 -1.51 16.66 4.12
N MET A 24 -1.00 15.89 5.07
CA MET A 24 -0.38 14.59 4.86
C MET A 24 -1.10 13.52 5.69
N LEU A 25 -1.44 12.41 5.06
CA LEU A 25 -1.90 11.19 5.70
C LEU A 25 -0.76 10.16 5.63
N ARG A 26 -0.35 9.62 6.78
CA ARG A 26 0.63 8.54 6.88
C ARG A 26 -0.08 7.22 7.17
N ILE A 27 0.12 6.24 6.31
CA ILE A 27 -0.31 4.85 6.50
C ILE A 27 0.91 4.04 6.94
N ASP A 28 0.88 3.54 8.17
CA ASP A 28 1.91 2.65 8.73
C ASP A 28 1.76 1.25 8.10
N CYS A 29 2.71 0.84 7.26
CA CYS A 29 2.62 -0.42 6.51
C CYS A 29 2.63 -1.62 7.46
N TRP A 30 3.47 -1.59 8.51
CA TRP A 30 3.49 -2.66 9.50
C TRP A 30 2.13 -2.89 10.16
N LYS A 31 1.40 -1.81 10.47
CA LYS A 31 0.03 -1.92 10.99
C LYS A 31 -1.00 -2.34 9.93
N ALA A 32 -0.85 -1.83 8.71
CA ALA A 32 -1.74 -2.15 7.61
C ALA A 32 -1.69 -3.65 7.24
N GLU A 33 -0.49 -4.22 7.30
CA GLU A 33 -0.21 -5.57 6.82
C GLU A 33 -0.29 -6.64 7.92
N LYS A 34 -0.29 -6.23 9.19
CA LYS A 34 -0.21 -7.13 10.36
C LYS A 34 -1.14 -8.34 10.33
N ASN A 35 -2.33 -8.21 9.75
CA ASN A 35 -3.34 -9.27 9.72
C ASN A 35 -3.62 -9.79 8.30
N LEU A 36 -2.83 -9.38 7.31
CA LEU A 36 -2.93 -9.93 5.97
C LEU A 36 -2.44 -11.38 5.99
N LYS A 37 -3.11 -12.22 5.20
CA LYS A 37 -2.68 -13.58 4.91
C LYS A 37 -1.96 -13.52 3.58
N THR A 38 -0.66 -13.73 3.61
CA THR A 38 0.22 -13.64 2.45
C THR A 38 0.91 -14.97 2.18
N THR A 39 1.40 -15.14 0.96
CA THR A 39 2.47 -16.09 0.61
C THR A 39 3.77 -15.33 0.38
N TYR A 40 4.87 -16.05 0.14
CA TYR A 40 6.14 -15.40 -0.21
C TYR A 40 6.02 -14.56 -1.50
N GLY A 41 5.22 -15.03 -2.47
CA GLY A 41 4.96 -14.31 -3.71
C GLY A 41 4.25 -12.99 -3.48
N SER A 42 3.12 -13.02 -2.78
CA SER A 42 2.36 -11.81 -2.48
C SER A 42 3.05 -10.87 -1.50
N GLU A 43 3.92 -11.34 -0.59
CA GLU A 43 4.75 -10.43 0.23
C GLU A 43 5.70 -9.58 -0.63
N CYS A 44 6.34 -10.21 -1.63
CA CYS A 44 7.21 -9.51 -2.57
C CYS A 44 6.40 -8.51 -3.41
N ALA A 45 5.27 -8.95 -3.95
CA ALA A 45 4.40 -8.10 -4.75
C ALA A 45 3.81 -6.93 -3.94
N LEU A 46 3.46 -7.15 -2.67
CA LEU A 46 2.95 -6.10 -1.78
C LEU A 46 4.02 -5.05 -1.47
N THR A 47 5.27 -5.49 -1.30
CA THR A 47 6.42 -4.58 -1.16
C THR A 47 6.61 -3.76 -2.44
N SER A 48 6.54 -4.39 -3.61
CA SER A 48 6.59 -3.69 -4.91
C SER A 48 5.44 -2.70 -5.07
N LEU A 49 4.21 -3.07 -4.71
CA LEU A 49 3.04 -2.19 -4.76
C LEU A 49 3.27 -0.93 -3.91
N ALA A 50 3.80 -1.09 -2.69
CA ALA A 50 4.10 0.04 -1.81
C ALA A 50 5.14 1.00 -2.44
N VAL A 51 6.20 0.46 -3.03
CA VAL A 51 7.32 1.24 -3.58
C VAL A 51 7.00 1.87 -4.93
N ASP A 52 6.44 1.08 -5.86
CA ASP A 52 6.25 1.47 -7.26
C ASP A 52 4.91 2.21 -7.47
N GLU A 53 3.86 1.82 -6.74
CA GLU A 53 2.51 2.38 -6.85
C GLU A 53 1.89 2.77 -5.48
N PRO A 54 2.56 3.65 -4.70
CA PRO A 54 2.16 4.00 -3.34
C PRO A 54 0.72 4.55 -3.23
N LEU A 55 0.23 5.22 -4.28
CA LEU A 55 -1.13 5.77 -4.28
C LEU A 55 -2.18 4.66 -4.40
N GLU A 56 -1.87 3.59 -5.14
CA GLU A 56 -2.73 2.42 -5.28
C GLU A 56 -2.74 1.60 -3.99
N TYR A 57 -1.57 1.41 -3.36
CA TYR A 57 -1.49 0.85 -2.01
C TYR A 57 -2.40 1.61 -1.04
N ALA A 58 -2.26 2.94 -0.99
CA ALA A 58 -3.06 3.77 -0.10
C ALA A 58 -4.56 3.64 -0.37
N ARG A 59 -4.96 3.58 -1.65
CA ARG A 59 -6.35 3.37 -2.04
C ARG A 59 -6.87 2.03 -1.53
N LEU A 60 -6.14 0.93 -1.78
CA LEU A 60 -6.51 -0.41 -1.34
C LEU A 60 -6.60 -0.52 0.19
N TYR A 61 -5.68 0.10 0.92
CA TYR A 61 -5.73 0.16 2.38
C TYR A 61 -6.97 0.90 2.88
N LEU A 62 -7.23 2.10 2.35
CA LEU A 62 -8.36 2.95 2.78
C LEU A 62 -9.72 2.34 2.43
N GLU A 63 -9.80 1.56 1.34
CA GLU A 63 -11.00 0.82 0.97
C GLU A 63 -11.16 -0.49 1.75
N GLY A 64 -10.14 -0.95 2.49
CA GLY A 64 -10.14 -2.25 3.16
C GLY A 64 -9.96 -3.44 2.22
N ASN A 65 -9.42 -3.20 1.01
CA ASN A 65 -9.32 -4.16 -0.08
C ASN A 65 -7.92 -4.81 -0.22
N LEU A 66 -6.96 -4.48 0.64
CA LEU A 66 -5.60 -5.03 0.60
C LEU A 66 -5.56 -6.57 0.59
N GLN A 67 -6.37 -7.24 1.43
CA GLN A 67 -6.41 -8.71 1.44
C GLN A 67 -6.94 -9.27 0.11
N MET A 68 -7.96 -8.63 -0.50
CA MET A 68 -8.48 -9.09 -1.78
C MET A 68 -7.44 -8.97 -2.89
N TRP A 69 -6.61 -7.92 -2.85
CA TRP A 69 -5.51 -7.76 -3.79
C TRP A 69 -4.43 -8.84 -3.59
N VAL A 70 -4.06 -9.12 -2.34
CA VAL A 70 -3.13 -10.21 -1.98
C VAL A 70 -3.65 -11.58 -2.46
N ASP A 71 -4.92 -11.89 -2.20
CA ASP A 71 -5.54 -13.17 -2.62
C ASP A 71 -5.54 -13.31 -4.15
N ALA A 72 -5.70 -12.21 -4.88
CA ALA A 72 -5.64 -12.19 -6.33
C ALA A 72 -4.22 -12.42 -6.85
N GLU A 73 -3.22 -11.81 -6.21
CA GLU A 73 -1.80 -11.98 -6.56
C GLU A 73 -1.35 -13.42 -6.33
N ASP A 74 -1.72 -14.02 -5.20
CA ASP A 74 -1.46 -15.43 -4.89
C ASP A 74 -2.08 -16.40 -5.92
N SER A 75 -3.20 -15.99 -6.55
CA SER A 75 -3.85 -16.79 -7.58
C SER A 75 -3.14 -16.75 -8.94
N LEU A 76 -2.19 -15.82 -9.14
CA LEU A 76 -1.40 -15.71 -10.38
C LEU A 76 -0.16 -16.62 -10.37
N GLU A 77 0.31 -17.05 -9.19
CA GLU A 77 1.44 -17.97 -9.06
C GLU A 77 1.07 -19.45 -9.26
N LEU A 78 -0.17 -19.75 -9.67
CA LEU A 78 -0.76 -21.09 -9.78
C LEU A 78 -0.59 -21.73 -11.16
#